data_AF-A0A7S3GP89-F1
#
_entry.id   AF-A0A7S3GP89-F1
#
_cell.length_a   1.000
_cell.length_b   1.000
_cell.length_c   1.000
_cell.angle_alpha   90.00
_cell.angle_beta   90.00
_cell.angle_gamma   90.00
#
_symmetry.space_group_name_H-M   'P 1'
#
loop_
_entity.id
_entity.type
_entity.pdbx_description
1 polymer ?
#
loop_
_entity_poly.entity_id
_entity_poly.type
_entity_poly.pdbx_seq_one_letter_code
_entity_poly.pdbx_strand_id
1 'polypeptide(L)'
;ESVHGEPVVDALEEQSDSKEIHLILQGLEMTTKMVRADRQHEVYVPPNHFVVWSFNTLNHDVGFSVTYKDKEILKYQRYDSHHKLIMGHFAMPEAGTVKFIW
;
A
#
# COMPACT_ATOMS: atom_id res chain seq x y z
N GLU A 1 -39.57 -32.30 26.21
CA GLU A 1 -38.24 -31.70 26.40
C GLU A 1 -38.24 -30.28 25.86
N SER A 2 -37.53 -29.40 26.54
CA SER A 2 -37.62 -27.94 26.43
C SER A 2 -36.92 -27.37 25.19
N VAL A 3 -37.43 -26.20 24.80
CA VAL A 3 -36.95 -25.22 23.81
C VAL A 3 -35.49 -24.80 24.06
N HIS A 4 -34.77 -24.47 22.99
CA HIS A 4 -33.71 -23.42 22.82
C HIS A 4 -32.74 -23.92 21.75
N GLY A 5 -32.38 -23.22 20.69
CA GLY A 5 -32.46 -21.82 20.31
C GLY A 5 -31.34 -21.68 19.29
N GLU A 6 -31.63 -21.20 18.09
CA GLU A 6 -30.57 -20.86 17.14
C GLU A 6 -29.72 -19.74 17.73
N PRO A 7 -28.41 -19.77 17.49
CA PRO A 7 -27.81 -18.56 16.97
C PRO A 7 -27.22 -18.88 15.59
N VAL A 8 -27.81 -18.21 14.61
CA VAL A 8 -27.12 -17.74 13.41
C VAL A 8 -25.74 -17.26 13.84
N VAL A 9 -24.71 -18.07 13.61
CA VAL A 9 -23.37 -17.55 13.48
C VAL A 9 -23.14 -17.44 12.00
N ASP A 10 -23.42 -16.24 11.49
CA ASP A 10 -22.77 -15.70 10.31
C ASP A 10 -21.30 -16.05 10.43
N ALA A 11 -20.89 -17.13 9.78
CA ALA A 11 -19.55 -17.24 9.26
C ALA A 11 -19.46 -16.24 8.12
N LEU A 12 -19.50 -14.95 8.47
CA LEU A 12 -18.69 -13.98 7.79
C LEU A 12 -17.28 -14.54 7.95
N GLU A 13 -16.86 -15.34 6.97
CA GLU A 13 -15.46 -15.26 6.54
C GLU A 13 -15.17 -13.77 6.56
N GLU A 14 -14.41 -13.33 7.58
CA GLU A 14 -13.51 -12.21 7.39
C GLU A 14 -12.64 -12.64 6.22
N GLN A 15 -13.14 -12.41 5.01
CA GLN A 15 -12.37 -12.34 3.79
C GLN A 15 -11.34 -11.28 4.11
N SER A 16 -10.21 -11.74 4.65
CA SER A 16 -9.07 -10.92 4.93
C SER A 16 -8.75 -10.27 3.60
N ASP A 17 -9.09 -8.98 3.53
CA ASP A 17 -9.09 -8.09 2.38
C ASP A 17 -7.64 -7.88 1.93
N SER A 18 -7.03 -8.97 1.47
CA SER A 18 -5.62 -9.15 1.23
C SER A 18 -5.32 -8.50 -0.12
N LYS A 19 -4.89 -7.24 -0.05
CA LYS A 19 -4.54 -6.45 -1.23
C LYS A 19 -3.09 -6.77 -1.57
N GLU A 20 -2.86 -7.34 -2.75
CA GLU A 20 -1.52 -7.55 -3.29
C GLU A 20 -1.04 -6.26 -3.95
N ILE A 21 0.01 -5.64 -3.39
CA ILE A 21 0.57 -4.35 -3.83
C ILE A 21 2.04 -4.58 -4.15
N HIS A 22 2.51 -4.23 -5.36
CA HIS A 22 3.87 -4.52 -5.83
C HIS A 22 4.78 -3.28 -5.87
N LEU A 23 5.45 -2.95 -4.77
CA LEU A 23 6.42 -1.84 -4.76
C LEU A 23 7.70 -2.20 -5.52
N ILE A 24 8.20 -1.32 -6.39
CA ILE A 24 9.46 -1.51 -7.14
C ILE A 24 10.38 -0.31 -6.90
N LEU A 25 11.36 -0.46 -6.02
CA LEU A 25 12.35 0.58 -5.73
C LEU A 25 13.50 0.51 -6.76
N GLN A 26 13.65 1.53 -7.61
CA GLN A 26 14.75 1.61 -8.57
C GLN A 26 15.95 2.38 -8.00
N GLY A 27 17.11 1.73 -7.89
CA GLY A 27 18.38 2.37 -7.47
C GLY A 27 19.02 1.74 -6.23
N LEU A 28 18.25 0.95 -5.50
CA LEU A 28 18.75 -0.12 -4.62
C LEU A 28 18.26 -1.45 -5.19
N GLU A 29 18.71 -2.58 -4.63
CA GLU A 29 18.25 -3.91 -5.04
C GLU A 29 16.73 -3.92 -5.25
N MET A 30 16.30 -4.28 -6.46
CA MET A 30 14.90 -4.24 -6.88
C MET A 30 14.10 -5.20 -5.98
N THR A 31 13.41 -4.64 -5.00
CA THR A 31 12.70 -5.41 -3.98
C THR A 31 11.21 -5.34 -4.26
N THR A 32 10.64 -6.44 -4.76
CA THR A 32 9.19 -6.61 -4.85
C THR A 32 8.69 -7.10 -3.50
N LYS A 33 7.74 -6.38 -2.88
CA LYS A 33 7.08 -6.81 -1.65
C LYS A 33 5.58 -6.69 -1.80
N MET A 34 4.86 -7.75 -1.45
CA MET A 34 3.42 -7.68 -1.20
C MET A 34 3.19 -6.97 0.14
N VAL A 35 2.51 -5.83 0.13
CA VAL A 35 2.15 -5.08 1.33
C VAL A 35 0.64 -5.17 1.54
N ARG A 36 0.20 -5.54 2.75
CA ARG A 36 -1.22 -5.44 3.10
C ARG A 36 -1.61 -3.97 3.21
N ALA A 37 -2.77 -3.61 2.67
CA ALA A 37 -3.23 -2.22 2.56
C ALA A 37 -3.54 -1.52 3.88
N ASP A 38 -3.45 -2.20 5.03
CA ASP A 38 -3.62 -1.63 6.37
C ASP A 38 -2.30 -1.10 6.96
N ARG A 39 -1.19 -1.16 6.21
CA ARG A 39 0.15 -0.84 6.72
C ARG A 39 0.85 0.22 5.89
N GLN A 40 1.46 1.17 6.60
CA GLN A 40 2.51 2.01 6.04
C GLN A 40 3.77 1.17 5.72
N HIS A 41 4.46 1.52 4.64
CA HIS A 41 5.75 0.94 4.28
C HIS A 41 6.80 2.05 4.25
N GLU A 42 7.94 1.81 4.88
CA GLU A 42 9.02 2.79 4.96
C GLU A 42 10.27 2.26 4.28
N VAL A 43 10.91 3.12 3.50
CA VAL A 43 12.13 2.80 2.76
C VAL A 43 13.13 3.92 2.97
N TYR A 44 14.30 3.57 3.49
CA TYR A 44 15.45 4.49 3.52
C TYR A 44 16.14 4.49 2.16
N VAL A 45 16.39 5.69 1.63
CA VAL A 45 16.95 5.86 0.29
C VAL A 45 18.17 6.79 0.38
N PRO A 46 19.34 6.39 -0.15
CA PRO A 46 20.52 7.22 -0.20
C PRO A 46 20.33 8.50 -1.05
N PRO A 47 21.21 9.50 -0.92
CA PRO A 47 21.15 10.70 -1.76
C PRO A 47 21.45 10.35 -3.23
N ASN A 48 21.02 11.18 -4.17
CA ASN A 48 21.23 10.99 -5.62
C ASN A 48 20.61 9.71 -6.20
N HIS A 49 19.60 9.15 -5.51
CA HIS A 49 18.83 8.01 -5.98
C HIS A 49 17.37 8.41 -6.24
N PHE A 50 16.65 7.52 -6.91
CA PHE A 50 15.23 7.66 -7.14
C PHE A 50 14.47 6.62 -6.34
N VAL A 51 13.23 6.95 -6.04
CA VAL A 51 12.24 5.99 -5.59
C VAL A 51 11.23 5.88 -6.70
N VAL A 52 10.93 4.66 -7.10
CA VAL A 52 9.84 4.38 -8.04
C VAL A 52 8.82 3.54 -7.28
N TRP A 53 7.56 3.67 -7.64
CA TRP A 53 6.52 2.81 -7.13
C TRP A 53 5.53 2.49 -8.23
N SER A 54 4.95 1.31 -8.11
CA SER A 54 3.80 0.88 -8.89
C SER A 54 2.89 0.08 -7.98
N PHE A 55 1.58 0.06 -8.23
CA PHE A 55 0.69 -0.93 -7.62
C PHE A 55 -0.60 -1.03 -8.42
N ASN A 56 -1.17 -2.24 -8.44
CA ASN A 56 -2.59 -2.44 -8.68
C ASN A 56 -3.18 -3.06 -7.41
N THR A 57 -4.49 -3.19 -7.39
CA THR A 57 -5.20 -3.99 -6.41
C THR A 57 -6.08 -5.00 -7.15
N LEU A 58 -6.47 -6.08 -6.48
CA LEU A 58 -7.26 -7.12 -7.13
C LEU A 58 -8.73 -6.70 -7.28
N ASN A 59 -9.34 -6.25 -6.19
CA ASN A 59 -10.81 -6.15 -6.12
C ASN A 59 -11.34 -4.76 -5.75
N HIS A 60 -10.52 -3.88 -5.16
CA HIS A 60 -10.98 -2.62 -4.59
C HIS A 60 -9.98 -1.49 -4.73
N ASP A 61 -10.50 -0.28 -4.93
CA ASP A 61 -9.72 0.96 -4.86
C ASP A 61 -9.18 1.23 -3.47
N VAL A 62 -7.94 1.68 -3.42
CA VAL A 62 -7.26 2.06 -2.18
C VAL A 62 -6.97 3.55 -2.13
N GLY A 63 -6.95 4.08 -0.91
CA GLY A 63 -6.26 5.33 -0.65
C GLY A 63 -4.77 5.11 -0.78
N PHE A 64 -4.05 6.15 -1.16
CA PHE A 64 -2.60 6.12 -1.21
C PHE A 64 -2.02 7.52 -1.08
N SER A 65 -0.94 7.65 -0.31
CA SER A 65 -0.11 8.85 -0.24
C SER A 65 1.37 8.47 -0.11
N VAL A 66 2.23 9.44 -0.41
CA VAL A 66 3.68 9.30 -0.25
C VAL A 66 4.20 10.51 0.49
N THR A 67 4.98 10.27 1.54
CA THR A 67 5.63 11.34 2.31
C THR A 67 7.13 11.13 2.40
N TYR A 68 7.88 12.23 2.49
CA TYR A 68 9.33 12.25 2.69
C TYR A 68 9.67 13.39 3.64
N LYS A 69 10.38 13.09 4.75
CA LYS A 69 10.68 14.06 5.83
C LYS A 69 9.42 14.84 6.27
N ASP A 70 8.32 14.11 6.47
CA ASP A 70 6.99 14.61 6.87
C ASP A 70 6.35 15.62 5.89
N LYS A 71 6.89 15.74 4.67
CA LYS A 71 6.27 16.48 3.57
C LYS A 71 5.55 15.53 2.65
N GLU A 72 4.32 15.87 2.28
CA GLU A 72 3.59 15.15 1.24
C GLU A 72 4.26 15.35 -0.11
N ILE A 73 4.71 14.24 -0.70
CA ILE A 73 5.19 14.17 -2.08
C ILE A 73 4.01 13.85 -3.00
N LEU A 74 3.15 12.94 -2.55
CA LEU A 74 1.89 12.60 -3.18
C LEU A 74 0.80 12.71 -2.13
N LYS A 75 -0.19 13.59 -2.37
CA LYS A 75 -1.32 13.78 -1.46
C LYS A 75 -2.17 12.52 -1.37
N TYR A 76 -2.76 12.31 -0.20
CA TYR A 76 -3.72 11.23 -0.03
C TYR A 76 -4.93 11.42 -0.94
N GLN A 77 -5.15 10.44 -1.81
CA GLN A 77 -6.34 10.33 -2.63
C GLN A 77 -6.66 8.85 -2.87
N ARG A 78 -7.93 8.59 -3.21
CA ARG A 78 -8.36 7.25 -3.61
C ARG A 78 -8.06 7.03 -5.10
N TYR A 79 -7.44 5.90 -5.43
CA TYR A 79 -7.06 5.55 -6.79
C TYR A 79 -7.90 4.38 -7.32
N ASP A 80 -8.24 4.45 -8.62
CA ASP A 80 -8.89 3.38 -9.41
C ASP A 80 -7.92 2.20 -9.66
N SER A 81 -7.33 1.67 -8.60
CA SER A 81 -6.17 0.77 -8.66
C SER A 81 -6.53 -0.67 -9.01
N HIS A 82 -7.82 -1.03 -8.96
CA HIS A 82 -8.29 -2.35 -9.40
C HIS A 82 -8.46 -2.46 -10.92
N HIS A 83 -8.56 -1.33 -11.62
CA HIS A 83 -8.59 -1.29 -13.08
C HIS A 83 -7.30 -0.75 -13.71
N LYS A 84 -6.53 0.05 -12.96
CA LYS A 84 -5.36 0.76 -13.50
C LYS A 84 -4.14 0.58 -12.62
N LEU A 85 -3.00 0.33 -13.27
CA LEU A 85 -1.71 0.37 -12.60
C LEU A 85 -1.41 1.82 -12.19
N ILE A 86 -1.27 2.05 -10.89
CA ILE A 86 -0.86 3.34 -10.34
C ILE A 86 0.65 3.35 -10.28
N MET A 87 1.29 4.42 -10.76
CA MET A 87 2.74 4.53 -10.78
C MET A 87 3.18 5.93 -10.40
N GLY A 88 4.38 6.05 -9.86
CA GLY A 88 5.02 7.33 -9.61
C GLY A 88 6.49 7.17 -9.27
N HIS A 89 7.16 8.30 -9.18
CA HIS A 89 8.56 8.35 -8.78
C HIS A 89 8.85 9.62 -7.99
N PHE A 90 9.94 9.58 -7.22
CA PHE A 90 10.46 10.71 -6.47
C PHE A 90 11.98 10.70 -6.51
N ALA A 91 12.57 11.81 -6.96
CA ALA A 91 14.01 12.02 -6.93
C ALA A 91 14.42 12.49 -5.53
N MET A 92 15.32 11.78 -4.87
CA MET A 92 15.72 12.11 -3.50
C MET A 92 16.63 13.34 -3.50
N PRO A 93 16.20 14.49 -2.95
CA PRO A 93 17.07 15.67 -2.86
C PRO A 93 18.23 15.45 -1.87
N GLU A 94 17.97 14.64 -0.83
CA GLU A 94 18.91 14.23 0.19
C GLU A 94 18.57 12.81 0.64
N ALA A 95 19.49 12.15 1.33
CA ALA A 95 19.20 10.86 1.94
C ALA A 95 18.01 10.97 2.92
N GLY A 96 17.20 9.92 3.02
CA GLY A 96 16.16 9.84 4.03
C GLY A 96 15.10 8.78 3.76
N THR A 97 14.09 8.77 4.62
CA THR A 97 13.01 7.77 4.57
C THR A 97 11.81 8.30 3.78
N VAL A 98 11.39 7.52 2.79
CA VAL A 98 10.11 7.67 2.10
C VAL A 98 9.09 6.75 2.76
N LYS A 99 7.92 7.28 3.10
CA LYS A 99 6.80 6.51 3.65
C LYS A 99 5.70 6.43 2.61
N PHE A 100 5.28 5.22 2.32
CA PHE A 100 4.13 4.88 1.51
C PHE A 100 2.98 4.52 2.46
N ILE A 101 1.84 5.17 2.29
CA ILE A 101 0.69 5.03 3.20
C ILE A 101 -0.51 4.68 2.33
N TRP A 102 -1.26 3.64 2.72
CA TRP A 102 -2.47 3.18 2.05
C TRP A 102 -3.70 3.49 2.93
#